data_AF-A0A1H9TFT4-F1
#
_entry.id   AF-A0A1H9TFT4-F1
#
_cell.length_a   1.000
_cell.length_b   1.000
_cell.length_c   1.000
_cell.angle_alpha   90.00
_cell.angle_beta   90.00
_cell.angle_gamma   90.00
#
_symmetry.space_group_name_H-M   'P 1'
#
loop_
_entity.id
_entity.type
_entity.pdbx_description
1 polymer ?
#
loop_
_entity_poly.entity_id
_entity_poly.type
_entity_poly.pdbx_seq_one_letter_code
_entity_poly.pdbx_strand_id
1 'polypeptide(L)'
;MLPDSQRRGAGSAAIRAGLDAARALGENLVVVLGHAEYYPRFGFTPASGSGVLAPFDVPDEAFLVLSLDPGRPTPTGLVRYPAAFGV
;
A
#
# COMPACT_ATOMS: atom_id res chain seq x y z
N MET A 1 19.81 -13.85 -0.42
CA MET A 1 20.01 -12.52 -1.05
C MET A 1 20.59 -12.75 -2.45
N LEU A 2 19.83 -12.51 -3.52
CA LEU A 2 20.38 -12.38 -4.88
C LEU A 2 19.98 -10.99 -5.42
N PRO A 3 20.95 -10.10 -5.72
CA PRO A 3 20.68 -8.73 -6.17
C PRO A 3 20.12 -8.61 -7.60
N ASP A 4 20.14 -9.69 -8.40
CA ASP A 4 19.92 -9.61 -9.86
C ASP A 4 18.47 -9.83 -10.33
N SER A 5 17.51 -10.01 -9.42
CA SER A 5 16.11 -10.29 -9.76
C SER A 5 15.22 -9.04 -9.87
N GLN A 6 15.79 -7.84 -9.81
CA GLN A 6 15.02 -6.59 -9.61
C GLN A 6 14.26 -6.05 -10.84
N ARG A 7 14.34 -6.66 -12.03
CA ARG A 7 13.77 -6.07 -13.26
C ARG A 7 13.03 -7.01 -14.21
N ARG A 8 12.37 -8.06 -13.70
CA ARG A 8 11.65 -9.04 -14.57
C ARG A 8 10.15 -9.21 -14.29
N GLY A 9 9.47 -8.20 -13.73
CA GLY A 9 8.02 -8.26 -13.53
C GLY A 9 7.53 -9.21 -12.43
N ALA A 10 8.43 -9.99 -11.80
CA ALA A 10 8.11 -10.84 -10.65
C ALA A 10 7.60 -10.02 -9.46
N GLY A 11 8.24 -8.86 -9.17
CA GLY A 11 7.75 -7.96 -8.13
C GLY A 11 6.37 -7.38 -8.45
N SER A 12 6.09 -7.08 -9.72
CA SER A 12 4.77 -6.61 -10.15
C SER A 12 3.71 -7.71 -10.06
N ALA A 13 4.06 -8.94 -10.42
CA ALA A 13 3.17 -10.10 -10.31
C ALA A 13 2.85 -10.43 -8.85
N ALA A 14 3.85 -10.38 -7.97
CA ALA A 14 3.66 -10.58 -6.53
C ALA A 14 2.75 -9.51 -5.93
N ILE A 15 2.93 -8.23 -6.29
CA ILE A 15 2.04 -7.15 -5.84
C ILE A 15 0.61 -7.41 -6.32
N ARG A 16 0.40 -7.67 -7.61
CA ARG A 16 -0.95 -7.95 -8.14
C ARG A 16 -1.61 -9.15 -7.45
N ALA A 17 -0.88 -10.25 -7.28
CA ALA A 17 -1.38 -11.42 -6.56
C ALA A 17 -1.74 -11.10 -5.10
N GLY A 18 -0.94 -10.27 -4.42
CA GLY A 18 -1.25 -9.81 -3.07
C GLY A 18 -2.50 -8.93 -3.01
N LEU A 19 -2.69 -8.03 -3.97
CA LEU A 19 -3.89 -7.19 -4.08
C LEU A 19 -5.14 -8.03 -4.35
N ASP A 20 -5.04 -9.03 -5.23
CA ASP A 20 -6.16 -9.93 -5.53
C ASP A 20 -6.51 -10.82 -4.34
N ALA A 21 -5.51 -11.30 -3.59
CA ALA A 21 -5.73 -12.02 -2.35
C ALA A 21 -6.41 -11.14 -1.29
N ALA A 22 -5.97 -9.88 -1.13
CA ALA A 22 -6.60 -8.93 -0.22
C ALA A 22 -8.06 -8.65 -0.60
N ARG A 23 -8.36 -8.49 -1.90
CA ARG A 23 -9.73 -8.38 -2.41
C ARG A 23 -10.56 -9.61 -2.05
N ALA A 24 -10.02 -10.81 -2.24
CA ALA A 24 -10.71 -12.05 -1.94
C ALA A 24 -11.01 -12.22 -0.43
N LEU A 25 -10.19 -11.61 0.43
CA LEU A 25 -10.42 -11.56 1.89
C LEU A 25 -11.43 -10.49 2.31
N GLY A 26 -11.92 -9.66 1.39
CA GLY A 26 -12.88 -8.58 1.67
C GLY A 26 -12.24 -7.29 2.19
N GLU A 27 -10.92 -7.17 2.09
CA GLU A 27 -10.19 -5.96 2.47
C GLU A 27 -10.54 -4.81 1.53
N ASN A 28 -10.66 -3.60 2.10
CA ASN A 28 -11.00 -2.41 1.32
C ASN A 28 -9.80 -1.53 0.99
N LEU A 29 -8.77 -1.56 1.84
CA LEU A 29 -7.67 -0.62 1.78
C LEU A 29 -6.35 -1.34 1.96
N VAL A 30 -5.40 -1.06 1.08
CA VAL A 30 -4.01 -1.51 1.20
C VAL A 30 -3.15 -0.28 1.41
N VAL A 31 -2.27 -0.34 2.41
CA VAL A 31 -1.33 0.72 2.75
C VAL A 31 0.09 0.19 2.53
N VAL A 32 0.95 0.99 1.92
CA VAL A 32 2.36 0.66 1.72
C VAL A 32 3.23 1.86 2.04
N LEU A 33 4.33 1.60 2.73
CA LEU A 33 5.40 2.57 2.90
C LEU A 33 6.54 2.22 1.94
N GLY A 34 6.87 3.10 1.02
CA GLY A 34 7.85 2.79 -0.02
C GLY A 34 8.11 3.91 -1.02
N HIS A 35 8.64 3.54 -2.18
CA HIS A 35 9.11 4.49 -3.19
C HIS A 35 7.94 5.14 -3.95
N ALA A 36 7.86 6.47 -3.87
CA ALA A 36 6.84 7.32 -4.49
C ALA A 36 6.65 7.07 -5.98
N GLU A 37 7.68 6.65 -6.71
CA GLU A 37 7.62 6.46 -8.17
C GLU A 37 7.25 5.02 -8.58
N TYR A 38 7.43 4.04 -7.69
CA TYR A 38 7.29 2.63 -8.03
C TYR A 38 5.86 2.11 -7.88
N TYR A 39 5.14 2.57 -6.87
CA TYR A 39 3.81 2.06 -6.53
C TYR A 39 2.63 2.73 -7.26
N PRO A 40 2.69 4.01 -7.72
CA PRO A 40 1.58 4.62 -8.46
C PRO A 40 1.19 3.87 -9.73
N ARG A 41 2.12 3.14 -10.36
CA ARG A 41 1.83 2.29 -11.53
C ARG A 41 0.84 1.13 -11.24
N PHE A 42 0.57 0.83 -9.98
CA PHE A 42 -0.44 -0.15 -9.55
C PHE A 42 -1.75 0.51 -9.07
N GLY A 43 -1.85 1.84 -9.15
CA GLY A 43 -3.00 2.62 -8.69
C GLY A 43 -2.89 3.16 -7.27
N PHE A 44 -1.72 3.03 -6.63
CA PHE A 44 -1.51 3.63 -5.31
C PHE A 44 -1.44 5.16 -5.41
N THR A 45 -2.00 5.84 -4.42
CA THR A 45 -2.01 7.30 -4.29
C THR A 45 -1.51 7.70 -2.91
N PRO A 46 -0.98 8.92 -2.73
CA PRO A 46 -0.62 9.44 -1.40
C PRO A 46 -1.79 9.33 -0.41
N ALA A 47 -1.47 8.89 0.81
CA ALA A 47 -2.45 8.69 1.87
C ALA A 47 -3.12 9.99 2.32
N SER A 48 -2.40 11.11 2.24
CA SER A 48 -2.94 12.46 2.53
C SER A 48 -4.23 12.75 1.78
N GLY A 49 -4.31 12.39 0.49
CA GLY A 49 -5.47 12.62 -0.36
C GLY A 49 -6.68 11.77 0.01
N SER A 50 -6.48 10.68 0.76
CA SER A 50 -7.54 9.76 1.20
C SER A 50 -7.93 9.94 2.67
N GLY A 51 -7.35 10.91 3.39
CA GLY A 51 -7.60 11.10 4.83
C GLY A 51 -7.02 10.00 5.71
N VAL A 52 -6.04 9.24 5.21
CA VAL A 52 -5.34 8.19 5.95
C VAL A 52 -4.04 8.76 6.48
N LEU A 53 -3.83 8.68 7.79
CA LEU A 53 -2.67 9.27 8.47
C LEU A 53 -1.70 8.18 8.91
N ALA A 54 -0.41 8.40 8.67
CA ALA A 54 0.65 7.55 9.19
C ALA A 54 0.79 7.76 10.72
N PRO A 55 1.06 6.69 11.49
CA PRO A 55 1.26 6.80 12.94
C PRO A 55 2.62 7.39 13.34
N PHE A 56 3.51 7.63 12.36
CA PHE A 56 4.86 8.17 12.56
C PHE A 56 5.18 9.18 11.46
N ASP A 57 6.20 10.00 11.70
CA ASP A 57 6.64 11.03 10.77
C ASP A 57 7.27 10.40 9.53
N VAL A 58 6.59 10.50 8.40
CA VAL A 58 7.01 9.97 7.10
C VAL A 58 6.69 10.98 6.01
N PRO A 59 7.52 11.04 4.95
CA PRO A 59 7.16 11.79 3.77
C PRO A 59 5.85 11.28 3.20
N ASP A 60 4.92 12.19 2.87
CA ASP A 60 3.60 11.83 2.33
C ASP A 60 3.72 11.04 1.01
N GLU A 61 4.69 11.40 0.19
CA GLU A 61 5.06 10.68 -1.04
C GLU A 61 5.54 9.24 -0.80
N ALA A 62 6.04 8.94 0.40
CA ALA A 62 6.47 7.60 0.78
C ALA A 62 5.34 6.77 1.40
N PHE A 63 4.21 7.39 1.76
CA PHE A 63 3.08 6.73 2.41
C PHE A 63 1.88 6.68 1.47
N LEU A 64 1.70 5.51 0.85
CA LEU A 64 0.79 5.34 -0.25
C LEU A 64 -0.33 4.36 0.10
N VAL A 65 -1.53 4.62 -0.41
CA VAL A 65 -2.72 3.80 -0.22
C VAL A 65 -3.36 3.41 -1.53
N LEU A 66 -4.01 2.27 -1.56
CA LEU A 66 -4.83 1.80 -2.67
C LEU A 66 -6.17 1.31 -2.13
N SER A 67 -7.25 1.96 -2.57
CA SER A 67 -8.60 1.42 -2.37
C SER A 67 -8.82 0.26 -3.34
N LEU A 68 -9.19 -0.90 -2.81
CA LEU A 68 -9.42 -2.11 -3.58
C LEU A 68 -10.81 -2.16 -4.21
N ASP A 69 -11.77 -1.44 -3.61
CA ASP A 69 -13.17 -1.36 -4.03
C ASP A 69 -13.63 0.10 -4.08
N PRO A 70 -13.82 0.68 -5.29
CA PRO A 70 -14.29 2.05 -5.45
C PRO A 70 -15.76 2.24 -5.04
N GLY A 71 -16.54 1.16 -4.88
CA GLY A 71 -17.91 1.21 -4.40
C GLY A 71 -18.04 1.31 -2.88
N ARG A 72 -16.93 1.14 -2.13
CA ARG A 72 -16.91 1.23 -0.67
C ARG A 72 -16.15 2.48 -0.23
N PRO A 73 -16.63 3.18 0.82
CA PRO A 73 -15.91 4.32 1.35
C PRO A 73 -14.54 3.89 1.87
N THR A 74 -13.49 4.57 1.41
CA THR A 74 -12.13 4.38 1.92
C THR A 74 -12.11 4.70 3.42
N PRO A 75 -11.63 3.78 4.29
CA PRO A 75 -11.46 4.07 5.70
C PRO A 75 -10.48 5.24 5.88
N THR A 76 -10.82 6.17 6.77
CA THR A 76 -9.99 7.33 7.11
C THR A 76 -9.53 7.26 8.56
N GLY A 77 -8.47 7.99 8.90
CA GLY A 77 -7.92 8.07 10.25
C GLY A 77 -6.49 7.54 10.38
N LEU A 78 -6.05 7.38 11.63
CA LEU A 78 -4.69 6.95 11.95
C LEU A 78 -4.51 5.45 11.72
N VAL A 79 -3.60 5.08 10.83
CA VAL A 79 -3.25 3.66 10.64
C VAL A 79 -2.59 3.15 11.91
N ARG A 80 -3.09 2.03 12.44
CA ARG A 80 -2.47 1.35 13.57
C ARG A 80 -1.86 0.05 13.08
N TYR A 81 -0.53 -0.02 13.06
CA TYR A 81 0.15 -1.24 12.70
C TYR A 81 0.07 -2.28 13.83
N PRO A 82 0.08 -3.58 13.51
CA PRO A 82 0.24 -4.63 14.51
C PRO A 82 1.54 -4.45 15.30
N ALA A 83 1.55 -4.88 16.57
CA ALA A 83 2.71 -4.77 17.45
C ALA A 83 4.00 -5.41 16.89
N ALA A 84 3.86 -6.35 15.94
CA ALA A 84 4.98 -6.95 15.20
C ALA A 84 5.81 -5.94 14.38
N PHE A 85 5.24 -4.77 14.08
CA PHE A 85 5.92 -3.67 13.40
C PHE A 85 6.52 -2.63 14.38
N GLY A 86 6.33 -2.81 15.69
CA GLY A 86 7.03 -2.04 16.73
C GLY A 86 6.60 -0.56 16.86
N VAL A 87 5.44 -0.20 16.33
CA VAL A 87 4.83 1.15 16.39
C VAL A 87 3.65 1.21 17.33
#